data_AF-A0A0J7KEB1-F1
#
_entry.id   AF-A0A0J7KEB1-F1
#
_cell.length_a   1.000
_cell.length_b   1.000
_cell.length_c   1.000
_cell.angle_alpha   90.00
_cell.angle_beta   90.00
_cell.angle_gamma   90.00
#
_symmetry.space_group_name_H-M   'P 1'
#
loop_
_entity.id
_entity.type
_entity.pdbx_description
1 polymer ?
#
loop_
_entity_poly.entity_id
_entity_poly.type
_entity_poly.pdbx_seq_one_letter_code
_entity_poly.pdbx_strand_id
1 'polypeptide(L)'
;MLLARLPPIKLLATARKRTYERIKELRDNGNVEAINRKEIVETEFVNMCNAWRAMLEKPNTPGEFTKMFIVPRLEAWMTRDTVNSMSFHLYQVFTNHGCFSKYLHLIEKKADAMCFVCGMDDVDDAYHTLRDCPIWDTQRLDMREKLNLTIDFTLGDVIDAIITSKESWVAFSAFVEGIMRQKENEERRLERARDFSSSSPSPFPAADDGSTSESD
;
A
#
# COMPACT_ATOMS: atom_id res chain seq x y z
N MET A 1 -6.55 8.27 7.63
CA MET A 1 -7.32 7.91 6.43
C MET A 1 -6.71 8.55 5.16
N LEU A 2 -5.39 8.37 4.92
CA LEU A 2 -4.67 9.01 3.80
C LEU A 2 -5.13 8.47 2.43
N LEU A 3 -5.19 7.14 2.29
CA LEU A 3 -5.62 6.49 1.04
C LEU A 3 -7.09 6.79 0.67
N ALA A 4 -7.93 7.03 1.68
CA ALA A 4 -9.34 7.38 1.49
C ALA A 4 -9.58 8.85 1.09
N ARG A 5 -8.52 9.67 0.98
CA ARG A 5 -8.61 11.11 0.71
C ARG A 5 -9.40 11.88 1.78
N LEU A 6 -9.26 11.47 3.04
CA LEU A 6 -9.95 12.11 4.17
C LEU A 6 -8.93 12.76 5.11
N PRO A 7 -8.74 14.09 5.02
CA PRO A 7 -7.86 14.82 5.93
C PRO A 7 -8.44 14.82 7.35
N PRO A 8 -7.60 15.02 8.38
CA PRO A 8 -8.07 15.23 9.75
C PRO A 8 -9.16 16.31 9.81
N ILE A 9 -10.26 16.02 10.51
CA ILE A 9 -11.44 16.91 10.55
C ILE A 9 -11.10 18.34 10.99
N LYS A 10 -10.12 18.50 11.88
CA LYS A 10 -9.63 19.80 12.32
C LYS A 10 -9.06 20.61 11.16
N LEU A 11 -8.24 20.02 10.29
CA LEU A 11 -7.68 20.69 9.13
C LEU A 11 -8.76 21.08 8.13
N LEU A 12 -9.71 20.17 7.87
CA LEU A 12 -10.85 20.45 6.99
C LEU A 12 -11.72 21.60 7.51
N ALA A 13 -12.02 21.61 8.82
CA ALA A 13 -12.78 22.68 9.45
C ALA A 13 -12.03 24.02 9.40
N THR A 14 -10.72 24.02 9.65
CA THR A 14 -9.88 25.23 9.55
C THR A 14 -9.86 25.79 8.13
N ALA A 15 -9.68 24.95 7.11
CA ALA A 15 -9.70 25.39 5.71
C ALA A 15 -11.05 26.02 5.35
N ARG A 16 -12.17 25.35 5.69
CA ARG A 16 -13.52 25.88 5.45
C ARG A 16 -13.78 27.21 6.16
N LYS A 17 -13.33 27.34 7.42
CA LYS A 17 -13.45 28.57 8.19
C LYS A 17 -12.71 29.73 7.51
N ARG A 18 -11.44 29.52 7.11
CA ARG A 18 -10.63 30.54 6.44
C ARG A 18 -11.21 30.96 5.10
N THR A 19 -11.69 30.00 4.30
CA THR A 19 -12.40 30.30 3.05
C THR A 19 -13.61 31.19 3.31
N TYR A 20 -14.42 30.87 4.32
CA TYR A 20 -15.60 31.68 4.68
C TYR A 20 -15.22 33.09 5.14
N GLU A 21 -14.26 33.21 6.06
CA GLU A 21 -13.81 34.51 6.59
C GLU A 21 -13.28 35.42 5.49
N ARG A 22 -12.44 34.89 4.59
CA ARG A 22 -11.88 35.67 3.47
C ARG A 22 -12.93 36.12 2.46
N ILE A 23 -13.92 35.27 2.17
CA ILE A 23 -15.05 35.66 1.29
C ILE A 23 -15.92 36.72 1.99
N LYS A 24 -16.13 36.60 3.30
CA LYS A 24 -16.91 37.56 4.08
C LYS A 24 -16.22 38.93 4.11
N GLU A 25 -14.92 38.98 4.41
CA GLU A 25 -14.14 40.23 4.44
C GLU A 25 -14.17 40.96 3.09
N LEU A 26 -13.99 40.25 1.97
CA LEU A 26 -14.07 40.86 0.63
C LEU A 26 -15.46 41.45 0.33
N ARG A 27 -16.52 40.78 0.82
CA ARG A 27 -17.90 41.26 0.68
C ARG A 27 -18.15 42.50 1.54
N ASP A 28 -17.71 42.47 2.80
CA ASP A 28 -17.89 43.57 3.74
C ASP A 28 -17.13 44.84 3.27
N ASN A 29 -16.01 44.65 2.55
CA ASN A 29 -15.23 45.73 1.93
C ASN A 29 -15.75 46.23 0.57
N GLY A 30 -16.90 45.72 0.09
CA GLY A 30 -17.51 46.15 -1.18
C GLY A 30 -16.84 45.61 -2.45
N ASN A 31 -15.84 44.72 -2.32
CA ASN A 31 -15.04 44.21 -3.44
C ASN A 31 -15.66 42.95 -4.08
N VAL A 32 -16.94 43.02 -4.48
CA VAL A 32 -17.70 41.85 -4.97
C VAL A 32 -17.17 41.31 -6.30
N GLU A 33 -16.75 42.18 -7.22
CA GLU A 33 -16.18 41.78 -8.52
C GLU A 33 -14.80 41.13 -8.40
N ALA A 34 -14.06 41.41 -7.32
CA ALA A 34 -12.74 40.84 -7.06
C ALA A 34 -12.79 39.45 -6.38
N ILE A 35 -13.99 38.92 -6.06
CA ILE A 35 -14.10 37.63 -5.36
C ILE A 35 -13.86 36.48 -6.34
N ASN A 36 -12.59 36.11 -6.49
CA ASN A 36 -12.22 34.84 -7.12
C ASN A 36 -12.39 33.68 -6.13
N ARG A 37 -13.63 33.20 -5.96
CA ARG A 37 -13.94 32.11 -5.02
C ARG A 37 -13.11 30.85 -5.29
N LYS A 38 -12.85 30.54 -6.57
CA LYS A 38 -12.08 29.36 -6.97
C LYS A 38 -10.65 29.45 -6.44
N GLU A 39 -10.00 30.58 -6.64
CA GLU A 39 -8.64 30.83 -6.15
C GLU A 39 -8.55 30.80 -4.62
N ILE A 40 -9.54 31.37 -3.91
CA ILE A 40 -9.59 31.30 -2.45
C ILE A 40 -9.69 29.84 -1.97
N VAL A 41 -10.59 29.05 -2.58
CA VAL A 41 -10.76 27.63 -2.25
C VAL A 41 -9.49 26.84 -2.55
N GLU A 42 -8.86 27.08 -3.69
CA GLU A 42 -7.61 26.42 -4.09
C GLU A 42 -6.46 26.76 -3.15
N THR A 43 -6.33 28.03 -2.76
CA THR A 43 -5.34 28.49 -1.77
C THR A 43 -5.54 27.80 -0.42
N GLU A 44 -6.76 27.77 0.10
CA GLU A 44 -7.03 27.12 1.38
C GLU A 44 -6.91 25.60 1.31
N PHE A 45 -7.17 24.99 0.16
CA PHE A 45 -6.89 23.57 -0.09
C PHE A 45 -5.39 23.27 -0.03
N VAL A 46 -4.55 24.06 -0.70
CA VAL A 46 -3.08 23.92 -0.63
C VAL A 46 -2.58 24.12 0.81
N ASN A 47 -3.09 25.13 1.53
CA ASN A 47 -2.76 25.33 2.95
C ASN A 47 -3.12 24.12 3.81
N MET A 48 -4.28 23.50 3.57
CA MET A 48 -4.71 22.30 4.27
C MET A 48 -3.77 21.11 3.97
N CYS A 49 -3.42 20.91 2.70
CA CYS A 49 -2.49 19.86 2.28
C CYS A 49 -1.10 20.06 2.93
N ASN A 50 -0.57 21.28 2.94
CA ASN A 50 0.71 21.59 3.59
C ASN A 50 0.68 21.33 5.10
N ALA A 51 -0.39 21.74 5.78
CA ALA A 51 -0.55 21.45 7.21
C ALA A 51 -0.66 19.94 7.49
N TRP A 52 -1.33 19.20 6.60
CA TRP A 52 -1.45 17.75 6.74
C TRP A 52 -0.12 17.04 6.46
N ARG A 53 0.60 17.43 5.41
CA ARG A 53 1.95 16.96 5.09
C ARG A 53 2.89 17.11 6.29
N ALA A 54 2.93 18.29 6.91
CA ALA A 54 3.73 18.52 8.11
C ALA A 54 3.34 17.64 9.32
N MET A 55 2.09 17.18 9.41
CA MET A 55 1.68 16.19 10.41
C MET A 55 2.14 14.78 10.06
N LEU A 56 2.09 14.40 8.78
CA LEU A 56 2.45 13.07 8.28
C LEU A 56 3.96 12.83 8.29
N GLU A 57 4.75 13.88 8.09
CA GLU A 57 6.22 13.83 8.08
C GLU A 57 6.85 13.80 9.48
N LYS A 58 6.04 13.86 10.55
CA LYS A 58 6.56 13.69 11.90
C LYS A 58 7.14 12.29 12.07
N PRO A 59 8.32 12.16 12.71
CA PRO A 59 8.95 10.86 12.93
C PRO A 59 8.08 9.97 13.81
N ASN A 60 8.30 8.65 13.70
CA ASN A 60 7.61 7.63 14.48
C ASN A 60 6.08 7.62 14.27
N THR A 61 5.62 7.97 13.07
CA THR A 61 4.21 7.86 12.70
C THR A 61 3.97 6.64 11.81
N PRO A 62 2.93 5.83 12.06
CA PRO A 62 2.66 4.63 11.28
C PRO A 62 2.47 4.91 9.78
N GLY A 63 2.70 3.90 8.95
CA GLY A 63 2.43 3.96 7.52
C GLY A 63 3.52 4.64 6.69
N GLU A 64 4.79 4.54 7.10
CA GLU A 64 5.93 5.06 6.34
C GLU A 64 5.91 4.67 4.87
N PHE A 65 5.60 3.40 4.58
CA PHE A 65 5.49 2.92 3.20
C PHE A 65 4.46 3.71 2.38
N THR A 66 3.24 3.87 2.90
CA THR A 66 2.20 4.65 2.23
C THR A 66 2.61 6.12 2.10
N LYS A 67 3.19 6.70 3.16
CA LYS A 67 3.57 8.11 3.20
C LYS A 67 4.64 8.43 2.15
N MET A 68 5.63 7.55 2.00
CA MET A 68 6.74 7.69 1.06
C MET A 68 6.27 8.01 -0.36
N PHE A 69 5.18 7.40 -0.81
CA PHE A 69 4.69 7.59 -2.18
C PHE A 69 3.60 8.66 -2.31
N ILE A 70 2.72 8.78 -1.30
CA ILE A 70 1.53 9.63 -1.40
C ILE A 70 1.78 11.06 -0.91
N VAL A 71 2.56 11.26 0.16
CA VAL A 71 2.78 12.59 0.75
C VAL A 71 3.47 13.58 -0.19
N PRO A 72 4.46 13.16 -1.01
CA PRO A 72 5.03 14.03 -2.03
C PRO A 72 4.02 14.49 -3.09
N ARG A 73 2.93 13.72 -3.27
CA ARG A 73 1.90 13.92 -4.31
C ARG A 73 0.53 14.25 -3.69
N LEU A 74 0.51 14.79 -2.47
CA LEU A 74 -0.71 14.85 -1.65
C LEU A 74 -1.86 15.59 -2.35
N GLU A 75 -1.59 16.75 -2.94
CA GLU A 75 -2.59 17.56 -3.64
C GLU A 75 -3.19 16.77 -4.81
N ALA A 76 -2.34 16.20 -5.67
CA ALA A 76 -2.77 15.41 -6.83
C ALA A 76 -3.51 14.14 -6.40
N TRP A 77 -3.05 13.46 -5.34
CA TRP A 77 -3.74 12.31 -4.77
C TRP A 77 -5.13 12.67 -4.26
N MET A 78 -5.27 13.85 -3.65
CA MET A 78 -6.53 14.34 -3.10
C MET A 78 -7.52 14.77 -4.20
N THR A 79 -7.04 15.28 -5.33
CA THR A 79 -7.87 15.77 -6.44
C THR A 79 -8.06 14.77 -7.59
N ARG A 80 -7.39 13.62 -7.56
CA ARG A 80 -7.56 12.56 -8.58
C ARG A 80 -9.03 12.16 -8.76
N ASP A 81 -9.35 11.61 -9.93
CA ASP A 81 -10.70 11.16 -10.28
C ASP A 81 -11.33 10.27 -9.17
N THR A 82 -12.61 10.50 -8.89
CA THR A 82 -13.37 9.71 -7.92
C THR A 82 -13.69 8.29 -8.41
N VAL A 83 -13.73 8.08 -9.73
CA VAL A 83 -13.90 6.76 -10.37
C VAL A 83 -12.71 5.84 -10.06
N ASN A 84 -11.55 6.41 -9.74
CA ASN A 84 -10.33 5.70 -9.33
C ASN A 84 -10.43 5.25 -7.85
N SER A 85 -11.43 4.40 -7.58
CA SER A 85 -11.65 3.81 -6.26
C SER A 85 -10.57 2.79 -5.92
N MET A 86 -10.33 2.61 -4.63
CA MET A 86 -9.34 1.68 -4.11
C MET A 86 -9.96 0.29 -3.93
N SER A 87 -9.43 -0.72 -4.62
CA SER A 87 -9.79 -2.12 -4.39
C SER A 87 -9.10 -2.68 -3.14
N PHE A 88 -9.57 -3.83 -2.66
CA PHE A 88 -8.98 -4.51 -1.50
C PHE A 88 -7.47 -4.78 -1.66
N HIS A 89 -7.06 -5.31 -2.81
CA HIS A 89 -5.66 -5.60 -3.10
C HIS A 89 -4.82 -4.33 -3.26
N LEU A 90 -5.39 -3.24 -3.80
CA LEU A 90 -4.71 -1.94 -3.80
C LEU A 90 -4.47 -1.45 -2.37
N TYR A 91 -5.46 -1.53 -1.48
CA TYR A 91 -5.26 -1.15 -0.08
C TYR A 91 -4.12 -1.95 0.56
N GLN A 92 -4.08 -3.26 0.36
CA GLN A 92 -3.01 -4.12 0.86
C GLN A 92 -1.64 -3.69 0.33
N VAL A 93 -1.49 -3.52 -0.98
CA VAL A 93 -0.24 -3.07 -1.61
C VAL A 93 0.20 -1.71 -1.06
N PHE A 94 -0.69 -0.72 -1.03
CA PHE A 94 -0.36 0.64 -0.58
C PHE A 94 -0.06 0.73 0.92
N THR A 95 -0.54 -0.22 1.72
CA THR A 95 -0.25 -0.30 3.16
C THR A 95 0.85 -1.30 3.49
N ASN A 96 1.39 -2.00 2.48
CA ASN A 96 2.32 -3.10 2.66
C ASN A 96 1.80 -4.18 3.63
N HIS A 97 0.51 -4.52 3.50
CA HIS A 97 -0.19 -5.50 4.31
C HIS A 97 -0.71 -6.66 3.45
N GLY A 98 -1.31 -7.68 4.08
CA GLY A 98 -1.90 -8.83 3.39
C GLY A 98 -0.99 -10.04 3.46
N CYS A 99 -0.78 -10.73 2.34
CA CYS A 99 0.00 -11.97 2.29
C CYS A 99 1.53 -11.76 2.24
N PHE A 100 2.02 -10.53 2.29
CA PHE A 100 3.46 -10.23 2.29
C PHE A 100 4.14 -10.81 3.54
N SER A 101 5.17 -11.64 3.39
CA SER A 101 5.86 -12.24 4.54
C SER A 101 6.40 -11.21 5.52
N LYS A 102 6.88 -10.03 5.06
CA LYS A 102 7.29 -8.95 5.97
C LYS A 102 6.19 -8.54 6.94
N TYR A 103 4.95 -8.40 6.44
CA TYR A 103 3.80 -8.06 7.27
C TYR A 103 3.41 -9.23 8.18
N LEU A 104 3.35 -10.45 7.64
CA LEU A 104 2.97 -11.63 8.41
C LEU A 104 3.98 -11.95 9.53
N HIS A 105 5.27 -11.72 9.29
CA HIS A 105 6.31 -11.84 10.30
C HIS A 105 6.16 -10.80 11.41
N LEU A 106 5.87 -9.54 11.04
CA LEU A 106 5.62 -8.46 12.00
C LEU A 106 4.46 -8.78 12.97
N ILE A 107 3.45 -9.54 12.52
CA ILE A 107 2.33 -9.99 13.34
C ILE A 107 2.46 -11.44 13.81
N GLU A 108 3.69 -11.99 13.79
CA GLU A 108 4.04 -13.32 14.32
C GLU A 108 3.30 -14.49 13.65
N LYS A 109 2.80 -14.31 12.42
CA LYS A 109 2.17 -15.38 11.60
C LYS A 109 3.17 -16.14 10.72
N LYS A 110 4.38 -15.61 10.54
CA LYS A 110 5.48 -16.28 9.82
C LYS A 110 6.79 -16.14 10.59
N ALA A 111 7.65 -17.17 10.48
CA ALA A 111 8.94 -17.22 11.16
C ALA A 111 9.95 -16.19 10.61
N ASP A 112 9.85 -15.85 9.34
CA ASP A 112 10.72 -14.91 8.66
C ASP A 112 9.95 -14.02 7.67
N ALA A 113 10.63 -12.98 7.18
CA ALA A 113 10.10 -12.00 6.24
C ALA A 113 10.40 -12.32 4.78
N MET A 114 10.91 -13.51 4.45
CA MET A 114 11.44 -13.82 3.12
C MET A 114 10.34 -14.12 2.10
N CYS A 115 10.67 -13.87 0.83
CA CYS A 115 9.76 -14.06 -0.28
C CYS A 115 9.49 -15.53 -0.59
N PHE A 116 8.31 -15.99 -0.19
CA PHE A 116 7.87 -17.37 -0.37
C PHE A 116 7.52 -17.74 -1.81
N VAL A 117 7.43 -16.76 -2.72
CA VAL A 117 7.09 -17.03 -4.13
C VAL A 117 8.32 -17.16 -5.02
N CYS A 118 9.33 -16.31 -4.85
CA CYS A 118 10.54 -16.37 -5.68
C CYS A 118 11.63 -17.26 -5.09
N GLY A 119 11.57 -17.57 -3.79
CA GLY A 119 12.57 -18.40 -3.11
C GLY A 119 13.96 -17.77 -3.02
N MET A 120 14.09 -16.47 -3.31
CA MET A 120 15.30 -15.69 -3.09
C MET A 120 15.29 -15.10 -1.68
N ASP A 121 16.48 -14.78 -1.15
CA ASP A 121 16.68 -14.19 0.19
C ASP A 121 16.32 -12.69 0.24
N ASP A 122 15.26 -12.30 -0.46
CA ASP A 122 14.71 -10.95 -0.47
C ASP A 122 13.52 -10.83 0.50
N VAL A 123 13.41 -9.66 1.11
CA VAL A 123 12.27 -9.33 1.98
C VAL A 123 11.00 -9.21 1.15
N ASP A 124 9.99 -9.99 1.51
CA ASP A 124 8.68 -9.98 0.86
C ASP A 124 7.84 -8.79 1.30
N ASP A 125 7.95 -7.70 0.57
CA ASP A 125 7.09 -6.55 0.72
C ASP A 125 6.48 -6.12 -0.62
N ALA A 126 5.58 -5.14 -0.55
CA ALA A 126 4.92 -4.59 -1.73
C ALA A 126 5.94 -4.01 -2.72
N TYR A 127 7.07 -3.47 -2.26
CA TYR A 127 8.11 -2.97 -3.16
C TYR A 127 8.71 -4.12 -3.94
N HIS A 128 9.22 -5.15 -3.26
CA HIS A 128 9.77 -6.34 -3.90
C HIS A 128 8.74 -6.97 -4.86
N THR A 129 7.50 -7.16 -4.43
CA THR A 129 6.44 -7.76 -5.27
C THR A 129 6.19 -6.96 -6.54
N LEU A 130 6.07 -5.62 -6.44
CA LEU A 130 5.76 -4.76 -7.58
C LEU A 130 6.96 -4.52 -8.52
N ARG A 131 8.20 -4.57 -8.02
CA ARG A 131 9.40 -4.17 -8.77
C ARG A 131 10.40 -5.28 -9.04
N ASP A 132 10.74 -6.07 -8.03
CA ASP A 132 11.98 -6.86 -8.04
C ASP A 132 11.73 -8.37 -8.14
N CYS A 133 10.56 -8.84 -7.71
CA CYS A 133 10.24 -10.26 -7.61
C CYS A 133 10.10 -10.90 -9.01
N PRO A 134 11.03 -11.76 -9.46
CA PRO A 134 11.11 -12.23 -10.85
C PRO A 134 9.90 -13.05 -11.30
N ILE A 135 9.16 -13.63 -10.35
CA ILE A 135 7.92 -14.38 -10.59
C ILE A 135 6.87 -13.52 -11.32
N TRP A 136 6.90 -12.20 -11.12
CA TRP A 136 5.92 -11.28 -11.69
C TRP A 136 6.41 -10.56 -12.95
N ASP A 137 7.56 -10.93 -13.51
CA ASP A 137 8.19 -10.17 -14.60
C ASP A 137 7.29 -10.04 -15.84
N THR A 138 6.63 -11.12 -16.26
CA THR A 138 5.72 -11.08 -17.41
C THR A 138 4.56 -10.11 -17.18
N GLN A 139 3.91 -10.18 -16.01
CA GLN A 139 2.81 -9.29 -15.64
C GLN A 139 3.30 -7.84 -15.50
N ARG A 140 4.51 -7.63 -14.97
CA ARG A 140 5.12 -6.32 -14.79
C ARG A 140 5.48 -5.68 -16.12
N LEU A 141 5.94 -6.45 -17.11
CA LEU A 141 6.21 -5.98 -18.46
C LEU A 141 4.94 -5.42 -19.12
N ASP A 142 3.82 -6.16 -19.07
CA ASP A 142 2.52 -5.69 -19.58
C ASP A 142 2.03 -4.42 -18.86
N MET A 143 2.15 -4.38 -17.53
CA MET A 143 1.82 -3.20 -16.73
C MET A 143 2.69 -1.99 -17.14
N ARG A 144 4.00 -2.18 -17.27
CA ARG A 144 4.96 -1.14 -17.66
C ARG A 144 4.62 -0.55 -19.02
N GLU A 145 4.29 -1.38 -20.01
CA GLU A 145 3.87 -0.93 -21.34
C GLU A 145 2.58 -0.11 -21.28
N LYS A 146 1.57 -0.59 -20.54
CA LYS A 146 0.27 0.11 -20.38
C LYS A 146 0.39 1.44 -19.67
N LEU A 147 1.31 1.56 -18.71
CA LEU A 147 1.57 2.81 -17.98
C LEU A 147 2.61 3.71 -18.69
N ASN A 148 3.16 3.28 -19.83
CA ASN A 148 4.22 3.97 -20.56
C ASN A 148 5.45 4.30 -19.69
N LEU A 149 5.90 3.31 -18.92
CA LEU A 149 7.02 3.44 -17.98
C LEU A 149 8.35 2.96 -18.59
N THR A 150 9.45 3.55 -18.13
CA THR A 150 10.81 3.10 -18.48
C THR A 150 11.11 1.73 -17.85
N ILE A 151 12.17 1.06 -18.30
CA ILE A 151 12.57 -0.25 -17.76
C ILE A 151 12.92 -0.14 -16.26
N ASP A 152 13.56 0.96 -15.87
CA ASP A 152 14.08 1.23 -14.54
C ASP A 152 13.09 1.99 -13.62
N PHE A 153 11.83 2.12 -14.02
CA PHE A 153 10.78 2.92 -13.33
C PHE A 153 10.76 2.83 -11.80
N THR A 154 10.72 3.92 -11.07
CA THR A 154 10.49 3.87 -9.62
C THR A 154 9.02 3.60 -9.31
N LEU A 155 8.70 3.15 -8.07
CA LEU A 155 7.30 3.15 -7.62
C LEU A 155 6.70 4.56 -7.60
N GLY A 156 7.53 5.60 -7.47
CA GLY A 156 7.10 6.99 -7.64
C GLY A 156 6.50 7.24 -9.02
N ASP A 157 7.18 6.77 -10.07
CA ASP A 157 6.72 6.92 -11.46
C ASP A 157 5.40 6.18 -11.70
N VAL A 158 5.20 5.01 -11.08
CA VAL A 158 3.91 4.31 -11.08
C VAL A 158 2.84 5.20 -10.45
N ILE A 159 3.11 5.80 -9.29
CA ILE A 159 2.12 6.64 -8.61
C ILE A 159 1.78 7.89 -9.44
N ASP A 160 2.77 8.54 -10.05
CA ASP A 160 2.55 9.68 -10.95
C ASP A 160 1.66 9.31 -12.14
N ALA A 161 1.89 8.15 -12.76
CA ALA A 161 1.11 7.67 -13.87
C ALA A 161 -0.36 7.41 -13.48
N ILE A 162 -0.61 6.68 -12.38
CA ILE A 162 -1.97 6.28 -12.00
C ILE A 162 -2.79 7.42 -11.41
N ILE A 163 -2.17 8.43 -10.79
CA ILE A 163 -2.89 9.61 -10.29
C ILE A 163 -3.43 10.44 -11.45
N THR A 164 -2.67 10.50 -12.56
CA THR A 164 -2.94 11.41 -13.67
C THR A 164 -3.87 10.81 -14.72
N SER A 165 -3.87 9.49 -14.90
CA SER A 165 -4.71 8.81 -15.90
C SER A 165 -5.59 7.74 -15.28
N LYS A 166 -6.88 7.79 -15.62
CA LYS A 166 -7.85 6.74 -15.28
C LYS A 166 -7.48 5.41 -15.92
N GLU A 167 -7.02 5.43 -17.16
CA GLU A 167 -6.58 4.25 -17.90
C GLU A 167 -5.38 3.60 -17.21
N SER A 168 -4.38 4.39 -16.83
CA SER A 168 -3.24 3.93 -16.03
C SER A 168 -3.68 3.36 -14.68
N TRP A 169 -4.62 4.01 -13.99
CA TRP A 169 -5.19 3.49 -12.75
C TRP A 169 -5.85 2.13 -12.94
N VAL A 170 -6.68 1.97 -13.98
CA VAL A 170 -7.35 0.70 -14.29
C VAL A 170 -6.32 -0.39 -14.62
N ALA A 171 -5.32 -0.08 -15.45
CA ALA A 171 -4.26 -1.02 -15.82
C ALA A 171 -3.46 -1.48 -14.60
N PHE A 172 -3.05 -0.55 -13.74
CA PHE A 172 -2.33 -0.86 -12.50
C PHE A 172 -3.19 -1.65 -11.52
N SER A 173 -4.48 -1.31 -11.40
CA SER A 173 -5.43 -2.03 -10.55
C SER A 173 -5.57 -3.49 -10.98
N ALA A 174 -5.73 -3.72 -12.29
CA ALA A 174 -5.82 -5.07 -12.85
C ALA A 174 -4.53 -5.88 -12.63
N PHE A 175 -3.36 -5.25 -12.80
CA PHE A 175 -2.07 -5.86 -12.49
C PHE A 175 -1.98 -6.27 -11.01
N VAL A 176 -2.26 -5.34 -10.09
CA VAL A 176 -2.22 -5.59 -8.65
C VAL A 176 -3.17 -6.70 -8.24
N GLU A 177 -4.42 -6.67 -8.72
CA GLU A 177 -5.39 -7.72 -8.42
C GLU A 177 -4.94 -9.08 -8.97
N GLY A 178 -4.37 -9.12 -10.16
CA GLY A 178 -3.86 -10.35 -10.76
C GLY A 178 -2.74 -10.99 -9.94
N ILE A 179 -1.70 -10.23 -9.63
CA ILE A 179 -0.54 -10.76 -8.89
C ILE A 179 -0.90 -11.08 -7.43
N MET A 180 -1.70 -10.25 -6.77
CA MET A 180 -2.07 -10.47 -5.37
C MET A 180 -2.95 -11.70 -5.21
N ARG A 181 -3.93 -11.92 -6.11
CA ARG A 181 -4.72 -13.16 -6.11
C ARG A 181 -3.85 -14.40 -6.27
N GLN A 182 -2.89 -14.36 -7.20
CA GLN A 182 -1.97 -15.49 -7.41
C GLN A 182 -1.09 -15.72 -6.18
N LYS A 183 -0.53 -14.65 -5.61
CA LYS A 183 0.32 -14.71 -4.41
C LYS A 183 -0.43 -15.26 -3.20
N GLU A 184 -1.65 -14.80 -2.94
CA GLU A 184 -2.50 -15.32 -1.86
C GLU A 184 -2.92 -16.78 -2.09
N ASN A 185 -3.16 -17.19 -3.34
CA ASN A 185 -3.44 -18.59 -3.65
C ASN A 185 -2.24 -19.48 -3.32
N GLU A 186 -1.03 -19.01 -3.62
CA GLU A 186 0.20 -19.73 -3.34
C GLU A 186 0.48 -19.81 -1.83
N GLU A 187 0.29 -18.72 -1.10
CA GLU A 187 0.34 -18.74 0.37
C GLU A 187 -0.61 -19.81 0.94
N ARG A 188 -1.88 -19.78 0.53
CA ARG A 188 -2.89 -20.74 0.98
C ARG A 188 -2.55 -22.19 0.60
N ARG A 189 -1.79 -22.41 -0.48
CA ARG A 189 -1.29 -23.73 -0.87
C ARG A 189 -0.19 -24.20 0.08
N LEU A 190 0.74 -23.32 0.43
CA LEU A 190 1.85 -23.61 1.33
C LEU A 190 1.38 -23.84 2.78
N GLU A 191 0.41 -23.06 3.26
CA GLU A 191 -0.19 -23.25 4.58
C GLU A 191 -0.82 -24.64 4.71
N ARG A 192 -1.65 -25.04 3.73
CA ARG A 192 -2.22 -26.39 3.71
C ARG A 192 -1.15 -27.47 3.75
N ALA A 193 -0.09 -27.33 2.96
CA ALA A 193 1.00 -28.31 2.94
C ALA A 193 1.70 -28.46 4.31
N ARG A 194 1.89 -27.35 5.04
CA ARG A 194 2.45 -27.35 6.41
C ARG A 194 1.50 -27.99 7.44
N ASP A 195 0.20 -27.74 7.30
CA ASP A 195 -0.80 -28.35 8.16
C ASP A 195 -0.88 -29.87 7.94
N PHE A 196 -0.79 -30.34 6.68
CA PHE A 196 -0.71 -31.77 6.36
C PHE A 196 0.58 -32.42 6.90
N SER A 197 1.72 -31.73 6.82
CA SER A 197 2.98 -32.27 7.35
C SER A 197 3.02 -32.33 8.88
N SER A 198 2.36 -31.40 9.56
CA SER A 198 2.30 -31.36 11.03
C SER A 198 1.28 -32.34 11.63
N SER A 199 0.28 -32.77 10.84
CA SER A 199 -0.77 -33.71 11.26
C SER A 199 -0.50 -35.18 10.88
N SER A 200 0.62 -35.47 10.19
CA SER A 200 1.05 -36.85 9.91
C SER A 200 1.71 -37.48 11.15
N PRO A 201 1.22 -38.62 11.69
CA PRO A 201 1.87 -39.29 12.81
C PRO A 201 3.24 -39.83 12.36
N SER A 202 4.28 -39.61 13.18
CA SER A 202 5.59 -40.24 12.95
C SER A 202 5.43 -41.76 12.89
N PRO A 203 5.82 -42.43 11.79
CA PRO A 203 5.97 -43.87 11.82
C PRO A 203 7.23 -44.19 12.63
N PHE A 204 7.16 -45.24 13.44
CA PHE A 204 8.18 -45.78 14.35
C PHE A 204 8.08 -45.34 15.83
N PRO A 205 7.50 -46.19 16.70
CA PRO A 205 7.93 -46.26 18.09
C PRO A 205 9.36 -46.81 18.12
N ALA A 206 10.23 -46.18 18.92
CA ALA A 206 11.54 -46.74 19.24
C ALA A 206 11.36 -48.13 19.86
N ALA A 207 12.01 -49.14 19.29
CA ALA A 207 12.12 -50.45 19.92
C ALA A 207 12.93 -50.31 21.21
N ASP A 208 12.28 -50.61 22.33
CA ASP A 208 12.91 -50.74 23.64
C ASP A 208 13.54 -52.14 23.71
N ASP A 209 14.82 -52.24 23.35
CA ASP A 209 15.60 -53.47 23.51
C ASP A 209 15.98 -53.65 24.98
N GLY A 210 15.04 -54.18 25.76
CA GLY A 210 15.29 -54.71 27.09
C GLY A 210 16.13 -55.98 27.03
N SER A 211 17.46 -55.86 27.12
CA SER A 211 18.35 -56.97 27.42
C SER A 211 18.55 -57.10 28.94
N THR A 212 17.79 -58.00 29.55
CA THR A 212 18.05 -58.53 30.90
C THR A 212 19.26 -59.47 30.85
N SER A 213 20.32 -59.10 31.55
CA SER A 213 21.44 -59.98 31.88
C SER A 213 21.13 -60.78 33.16
N GLU A 214 20.94 -62.08 33.05
CA GLU A 214 21.10 -63.03 34.16
C GLU A 214 22.48 -63.69 34.06
N SER A 215 23.25 -63.59 35.14
CA SER A 215 24.54 -64.27 35.33
C SER A 215 24.35 -65.32 36.43
N ASP A 216 24.71 -66.57 36.14
CA ASP A 216 25.10 -67.58 37.13
C ASP A 216 26.58 -67.39 37.53
#